data_AF-A0A946TJJ9-F1
#
_entry.id   AF-A0A946TJJ9-F1
#
_cell.length_a   1.000
_cell.length_b   1.000
_cell.length_c   1.000
_cell.angle_alpha   90.00
_cell.angle_beta   90.00
_cell.angle_gamma   90.00
#
_symmetry.space_group_name_H-M   'P 1'
#
loop_
_entity.id
_entity.type
_entity.pdbx_description
1 polymer ?
#
loop_
_entity_poly.entity_id
_entity_poly.type
_entity_poly.pdbx_seq_one_letter_code
_entity_poly.pdbx_strand_id
1 'polypeptide(L)'
;MMGGCVLFSVFWVQTSGMDARSQAQNMMKSGLQISGFRKDGRVMERLLKRYITPLTVMGGLAIGFLSAAADLMGTLSSGTGLLLAVMIIYQMYEQIAKQHMMDMHPMMRKFME
;
A
#
# COMPACT_ATOMS: atom_id res chain seq x y z
N MET A 1 7.80 18.37 9.84
CA MET A 1 7.09 17.08 9.79
C MET A 1 6.58 16.74 8.38
N MET A 2 5.77 17.58 7.72
CA MET A 2 5.18 17.23 6.42
C MET A 2 6.18 16.88 5.30
N GLY A 3 7.26 17.65 5.13
CA GLY A 3 8.28 17.34 4.09
C GLY A 3 9.00 16.01 4.31
N GLY A 4 9.26 15.65 5.57
CA GLY A 4 9.85 14.35 5.94
C GLY A 4 8.87 13.19 5.71
N CYS A 5 7.59 13.38 6.03
CA CYS A 5 6.55 12.38 5.77
C CYS A 5 6.36 12.12 4.26
N VAL A 6 6.37 13.16 3.43
CA VAL A 6 6.25 13.00 1.97
C VAL A 6 7.47 12.27 1.38
N LEU A 7 8.69 12.66 1.79
CA LEU A 7 9.92 11.97 1.39
C LEU A 7 9.92 10.50 1.83
N PHE A 8 9.55 10.25 3.09
CA PHE A 8 9.47 8.90 3.63
C PHE A 8 8.41 8.06 2.91
N SER A 9 7.23 8.60 2.62
CA SER A 9 6.20 7.89 1.85
C SER A 9 6.66 7.53 0.44
N VAL A 10 7.34 8.44 -0.26
CA VAL A 10 7.88 8.16 -1.60
C VAL A 10 8.97 7.09 -1.55
N PHE A 11 9.87 7.17 -0.57
CA PHE A 11 10.93 6.19 -0.39
C PHE A 11 10.37 4.82 0.01
N TRP A 12 9.38 4.78 0.92
CA TRP A 12 8.68 3.58 1.34
C TRP A 12 8.07 2.84 0.15
N VAL A 13 7.36 3.55 -0.74
CA VAL A 13 6.76 2.92 -1.93
C VAL A 13 7.81 2.31 -2.85
N GLN A 14 8.99 2.93 -2.99
CA GLN A 14 10.09 2.36 -3.77
C GLN A 14 10.75 1.16 -3.08
N THR A 15 10.95 1.21 -1.76
CA THR A 15 11.62 0.13 -1.00
C THR A 15 10.71 -1.07 -0.76
N SER A 16 9.40 -0.87 -0.59
CA SER A 16 8.43 -1.95 -0.31
C SER A 16 7.99 -2.75 -1.55
N GLY A 17 8.53 -2.46 -2.74
CA GLY A 17 8.10 -3.10 -3.98
C GLY A 17 6.65 -2.78 -4.37
N MET A 18 6.10 -1.67 -3.84
CA MET A 18 4.78 -1.14 -4.20
C MET A 18 4.86 -0.18 -5.40
N ASP A 19 6.00 -0.13 -6.07
CA ASP A 19 6.19 0.63 -7.28
C ASP A 19 5.36 0.05 -8.45
N ALA A 20 5.07 0.90 -9.43
CA ALA A 20 4.21 0.55 -10.56
C ALA A 20 4.74 -0.61 -11.40
N ARG A 21 6.07 -0.83 -11.45
CA ARG A 21 6.66 -1.96 -12.19
C ARG A 21 6.47 -3.26 -11.43
N SER A 22 6.84 -3.28 -10.15
CA SER A 22 6.70 -4.47 -9.31
C SER A 22 5.24 -4.89 -9.19
N GLN A 23 4.32 -3.94 -9.01
CA GLN A 23 2.89 -4.24 -8.96
C GLN A 23 2.32 -4.72 -10.29
N ALA A 24 2.72 -4.10 -11.41
CA ALA A 24 2.33 -4.59 -12.74
C ALA A 24 2.85 -6.01 -12.99
N GLN A 25 4.09 -6.31 -12.56
CA GLN A 25 4.67 -7.64 -12.71
C GLN A 25 3.98 -8.67 -11.81
N ASN A 26 3.63 -8.32 -10.57
CA ASN A 26 2.87 -9.18 -9.66
C ASN A 26 1.47 -9.49 -10.21
N MET A 27 0.75 -8.48 -10.72
CA MET A 27 -0.56 -8.71 -11.35
C MET A 27 -0.46 -9.63 -12.57
N MET A 28 0.57 -9.44 -13.42
CA MET A 28 0.80 -10.33 -14.56
C MET A 28 1.16 -11.77 -14.14
N LYS A 29 1.95 -11.94 -13.07
CA LYS A 29 2.30 -13.26 -12.50
C LYS A 29 1.10 -13.97 -11.88
N SER A 30 0.18 -13.22 -11.27
CA SER A 30 -1.07 -13.76 -10.70
C SER A 30 -2.15 -14.09 -11.74
N GLY A 31 -1.85 -14.02 -13.04
CA GLY A 31 -2.83 -14.27 -14.10
C GLY A 31 -3.88 -13.17 -14.28
N LEU A 32 -3.77 -12.07 -13.52
CA LEU A 32 -4.66 -10.91 -13.58
C LEU A 32 -4.33 -10.08 -14.82
N GLN A 33 -4.93 -10.46 -15.95
CA GLN A 33 -4.81 -9.76 -17.23
C GLN A 33 -5.98 -8.79 -17.39
N ILE A 34 -5.68 -7.53 -17.70
CA ILE A 34 -6.70 -6.59 -18.17
C ILE A 34 -7.14 -7.08 -19.57
N SER A 35 -8.33 -7.66 -19.62
CA SER A 35 -8.96 -8.11 -20.86
C SER A 35 -9.08 -6.93 -21.83
N GLY A 36 -8.47 -7.04 -23.02
CA GLY A 36 -8.62 -6.06 -24.12
C GLY A 36 -7.35 -5.38 -24.65
N PHE A 37 -6.18 -5.48 -24.00
CA PHE A 37 -4.92 -4.91 -24.51
C PHE A 37 -3.87 -6.00 -24.77
N ARG A 38 -3.14 -5.89 -25.90
CA ARG A 38 -1.97 -6.76 -26.20
C ARG A 38 -0.97 -6.69 -25.04
N LYS A 39 -0.31 -7.83 -24.76
CA LYS A 39 0.58 -8.15 -23.63
C LYS A 39 1.77 -7.19 -23.39
N ASP A 40 1.52 -5.91 -23.21
CA ASP A 40 2.55 -4.92 -22.91
C ASP A 40 2.45 -4.49 -21.45
N GLY A 41 3.28 -5.11 -20.60
CA GLY A 41 3.46 -4.70 -19.20
C GLY A 41 3.81 -3.21 -19.04
N ARG A 42 4.35 -2.57 -20.10
CA ARG A 42 4.62 -1.14 -20.17
C ARG A 42 3.36 -0.26 -20.17
N VAL A 43 2.22 -0.77 -20.61
CA VAL A 43 0.93 -0.05 -20.57
C VAL A 43 0.34 -0.13 -19.17
N MET A 44 0.37 -1.32 -18.57
CA MET A 44 -0.02 -1.55 -17.18
C MET A 44 0.82 -0.68 -16.22
N GLU A 45 2.14 -0.70 -16.35
CA GLU A 45 3.05 0.14 -15.57
C GLU A 45 2.69 1.64 -15.69
N ARG A 46 2.40 2.13 -16.90
CA ARG A 46 2.04 3.54 -17.12
C ARG A 46 0.73 3.92 -16.44
N LEU A 47 -0.28 3.05 -16.48
CA LEU A 47 -1.52 3.26 -15.75
C LEU A 47 -1.27 3.29 -14.24
N LEU A 48 -0.62 2.25 -13.71
CA LEU A 48 -0.36 2.13 -12.27
C LEU A 48 0.49 3.30 -11.76
N LYS A 49 1.52 3.72 -12.52
CA LYS A 49 2.38 4.85 -12.16
C LYS A 49 1.57 6.14 -12.01
N ARG A 50 0.60 6.39 -12.89
CA ARG A 50 -0.25 7.58 -12.83
C ARG A 50 -1.13 7.62 -11.59
N TYR A 51 -1.48 6.47 -11.00
CA TYR A 51 -2.26 6.41 -9.76
C TYR A 51 -1.39 6.31 -8.50
N ILE A 52 -0.33 5.51 -8.52
CA ILE A 52 0.55 5.27 -7.35
C ILE A 52 1.26 6.57 -6.92
N THR A 53 1.79 7.35 -7.87
CA THR A 53 2.52 8.58 -7.55
C THR A 53 1.65 9.62 -6.81
N PRO A 54 0.48 10.04 -7.31
CA PRO A 54 -0.38 10.97 -6.57
C PRO A 54 -0.94 10.37 -5.28
N LEU A 55 -1.27 9.07 -5.27
CA LEU A 55 -1.76 8.40 -4.06
C LEU A 55 -0.73 8.43 -2.92
N THR A 56 0.56 8.22 -3.26
CA THR A 56 1.67 8.25 -2.30
C THR A 56 1.86 9.64 -1.69
N VAL A 57 1.80 10.68 -2.53
CA VAL A 57 1.96 12.07 -2.08
C VAL A 57 0.76 12.50 -1.22
N MET A 58 -0.47 12.18 -1.66
CA MET A 58 -1.68 12.49 -0.90
C MET A 58 -1.73 11.73 0.43
N GLY A 59 -1.33 10.45 0.45
CA GLY A 59 -1.25 9.65 1.66
C GLY A 59 -0.22 10.20 2.65
N GLY A 60 0.98 10.56 2.19
CA GLY A 60 2.02 11.16 3.04
C GLY A 60 1.62 12.50 3.62
N LEU A 61 0.93 13.34 2.83
CA LEU A 61 0.37 14.62 3.30
C LEU A 61 -0.76 14.42 4.32
N ALA A 62 -1.69 13.49 4.06
CA ALA A 62 -2.80 13.20 4.96
C ALA A 62 -2.32 12.66 6.30
N ILE A 63 -1.37 11.73 6.32
CA ILE A 63 -0.79 11.18 7.56
C ILE A 63 -0.02 12.27 8.31
N GLY A 64 0.76 13.10 7.60
CA GLY A 64 1.46 14.23 8.21
C GLY A 64 0.52 15.26 8.83
N PHE A 65 -0.62 15.53 8.18
CA PHE A 65 -1.67 16.40 8.71
C PHE A 65 -2.38 15.79 9.93
N LEU A 66 -2.74 14.50 9.85
CA LEU A 66 -3.40 13.77 10.94
C LEU A 66 -2.51 13.69 12.18
N SER A 67 -1.20 13.47 11.99
CA SER A 67 -0.21 13.48 13.07
C SER A 67 -0.11 14.86 13.73
N ALA A 68 -0.05 15.93 12.94
CA ALA A 68 -0.01 17.29 13.48
C ALA A 68 -1.30 17.63 14.26
N ALA A 69 -2.46 17.19 13.77
CA ALA A 69 -3.73 17.36 14.47
C ALA A 69 -3.76 16.58 15.81
N ALA A 70 -3.22 15.36 15.83
CA ALA A 70 -3.14 14.54 17.03
C ALA A 70 -2.16 15.12 18.09
N ASP A 71 -1.07 15.74 17.64
CA ASP A 71 -0.14 16.46 18.53
C ASP A 71 -0.83 17.70 19.15
N LEU A 72 -1.67 18.41 18.39
CA LEU A 72 -2.44 19.56 18.89
C LEU A 72 -3.54 19.17 19.90
N MET A 73 -4.13 17.98 19.77
CA MET A 73 -5.16 17.46 20.69
C MET A 73 -4.60 16.90 22.02
N GLY A 74 -3.29 16.93 22.24
CA GLY A 74 -2.69 16.58 23.53
C GLY A 74 -2.60 15.07 23.82
N THR A 75 -2.25 14.27 22.80
CA THR A 75 -2.06 12.81 22.95
C THR A 75 -0.94 12.49 23.96
N LEU A 76 -1.17 11.51 24.86
CA LEU A 76 -0.22 11.10 25.93
C LEU A 76 1.15 10.64 25.41
N SER A 77 1.20 10.15 24.17
CA SER A 77 2.42 9.87 23.40
C SER A 77 2.42 10.75 22.16
N SER A 78 3.59 11.01 21.55
CA SER A 78 3.64 11.75 20.27
C SER A 78 2.59 11.19 19.31
N GLY A 79 1.73 12.04 18.76
CA GLY A 79 0.61 11.65 17.90
C GLY A 79 1.05 10.81 16.71
N THR A 80 2.29 11.03 16.26
CA THR A 80 3.00 10.20 15.27
C THR A 80 3.13 8.73 15.70
N GLY A 81 3.51 8.48 16.95
CA GLY A 81 3.72 7.14 17.50
C GLY A 81 2.42 6.36 17.70
N LEU A 82 1.35 7.06 18.13
CA LEU A 82 0.03 6.46 18.25
C LEU A 82 -0.50 6.04 16.86
N LEU A 83 -0.38 6.91 15.86
CA LEU A 83 -0.79 6.62 14.49
C LEU A 83 -0.04 5.42 13.90
N LEU A 84 1.27 5.34 14.12
CA LEU A 84 2.06 4.19 13.69
C LEU A 84 1.63 2.90 14.40
N ALA A 85 1.37 2.95 15.70
CA ALA A 85 0.91 1.78 16.45
C ALA A 85 -0.42 1.24 15.91
N VAL A 86 -1.40 2.14 15.69
CA VAL A 86 -2.69 1.78 15.10
C VAL A 86 -2.49 1.21 13.70
N MET A 87 -1.65 1.82 12.87
CA MET A 87 -1.37 1.36 11.51
C MET A 87 -0.76 -0.05 11.48
N ILE A 88 0.20 -0.34 12.35
CA ILE A 88 0.83 -1.67 12.46
C ILE A 88 -0.19 -2.71 12.91
N ILE A 89 -1.00 -2.40 13.92
CA ILE A 89 -2.03 -3.33 14.42
C ILE A 89 -3.06 -3.64 13.33
N TYR A 90 -3.54 -2.62 12.61
CA TYR A 90 -4.47 -2.82 11.49
C TYR A 90 -3.85 -3.66 10.37
N GLN A 91 -2.61 -3.39 10.01
CA GLN A 91 -1.91 -4.16 8.97
C GLN A 91 -1.73 -5.63 9.37
N MET A 92 -1.40 -5.89 10.65
CA MET A 92 -1.34 -7.24 11.19
C MET A 92 -2.70 -7.93 11.14
N TYR A 93 -3.76 -7.23 11.55
CA TYR A 93 -5.12 -7.75 11.49
C TYR A 93 -5.51 -8.15 10.06
N GLU A 94 -5.22 -7.29 9.07
CA GLU A 94 -5.53 -7.55 7.67
C GLU A 94 -4.74 -8.75 7.11
N GLN A 95 -3.47 -8.91 7.51
CA GLN A 95 -2.66 -10.07 7.14
C GLN A 95 -3.24 -11.37 7.70
N ILE A 96 -3.63 -11.38 8.99
CA ILE A 96 -4.25 -12.55 9.62
C ILE A 96 -5.59 -12.86 8.94
N ALA A 97 -6.42 -11.85 8.68
CA ALA A 97 -7.70 -12.02 8.01
C ALA A 97 -7.53 -12.62 6.60
N LYS A 98 -6.56 -12.14 5.82
CA LYS A 98 -6.22 -12.71 4.50
C LYS A 98 -5.77 -14.16 4.63
N GLN A 99 -4.95 -14.49 5.62
CA GLN A 99 -4.46 -15.85 5.83
C GLN A 99 -5.59 -16.81 6.22
N HIS A 100 -6.47 -16.42 7.14
CA HIS A 100 -7.66 -17.19 7.47
C HIS A 100 -8.62 -17.36 6.28
N MET A 101 -8.78 -16.35 5.43
CA MET A 101 -9.55 -16.50 4.19
C MET A 101 -8.92 -17.49 3.22
N MET A 102 -7.59 -17.52 3.13
CA MET A 102 -6.86 -18.48 2.29
C MET A 102 -6.93 -19.91 2.85
N ASP A 103 -6.91 -20.08 4.16
CA ASP A 103 -6.96 -21.40 4.83
C ASP A 103 -8.36 -22.02 4.81
N MET A 104 -9.43 -21.21 4.74
CA MET A 104 -10.81 -21.69 4.81
C MET A 104 -11.43 -22.03 3.43
N HIS A 105 -10.79 -21.67 2.32
CA HIS A 105 -11.24 -22.02 0.96
C HIS A 105 -10.26 -22.99 0.26
N PRO A 106 -10.45 -24.32 0.39
CA PRO A 106 -9.61 -25.33 -0.28
C PRO A 106 -9.58 -25.22 -1.81
N MET A 107 -10.50 -24.45 -2.42
CA MET A 107 -10.55 -24.15 -3.86
C MET A 107 -9.56 -23.06 -4.31
N MET A 108 -9.04 -22.22 -3.41
CA MET A 108 -8.04 -21.18 -3.75
C MET A 108 -6.61 -21.74 -3.81
N ARG A 109 -6.34 -22.86 -3.12
CA ARG A 109 -5.05 -23.59 -3.18
C ARG A 109 -4.72 -24.08 -4.59
N LYS A 110 -5.73 -24.47 -5.38
CA LYS A 110 -5.54 -25.03 -6.74
C LYS A 110 -5.35 -23.98 -7.84
N PHE A 111 -5.60 -22.70 -7.58
CA PHE A 111 -5.49 -21.63 -8.58
C PHE A 111 -4.14 -20.89 -8.53
N MET A 112 -3.32 -21.17 -7.50
CA MET A 112 -2.04 -20.51 -7.24
C MET A 112 -0.85 -21.50 -7.24
N GLU A 113 -1.07 -22.74 -7.70
CA GLU A 113 -0.03 -23.63 -8.27
C GLU A 113 -0.06 -23.54 -9.81
#